data_AF-A0A7V5QB81-F1
#
_entry.id   AF-A0A7V5QB81-F1
#
_cell.length_a   1.000
_cell.length_b   1.000
_cell.length_c   1.000
_cell.angle_alpha   90.00
_cell.angle_beta   90.00
_cell.angle_gamma   90.00
#
_symmetry.space_group_name_H-M   'P 1'
#
loop_
_entity.id
_entity.type
_entity.pdbx_description
1 polymer ?
#
loop_
_entity_poly.entity_id
_entity_poly.type
_entity_poly.pdbx_seq_one_letter_code
_entity_poly.pdbx_strand_id
1 'polypeptide(L)'
;MIGLRENTVAEIGHFRVGLSHIWKESWTTQTGEPLQAVRGTLSILSDLPEENHDFRVAAGDVVRIGDLEYRVVDIQEGDVLGSATLEMVREI
;
A
#
# COMPACT_ATOMS: atom_id res chain seq x y z
N MET A 1 -7.99 -10.92 -4.48
CA MET A 1 -7.34 -9.63 -4.81
C MET A 1 -8.22 -8.50 -4.33
N ILE A 2 -7.62 -7.40 -3.86
CA ILE A 2 -8.31 -6.21 -3.36
C ILE A 2 -7.79 -5.01 -4.14
N GLY A 3 -8.68 -4.28 -4.81
CA GLY A 3 -8.35 -3.02 -5.46
C GLY A 3 -8.72 -1.86 -4.55
N LEU A 4 -7.77 -0.95 -4.33
CA LEU A 4 -7.96 0.29 -3.58
C LEU A 4 -7.76 1.46 -4.52
N ARG A 5 -8.64 2.45 -4.42
CA ARG A 5 -8.45 3.77 -5.01
C ARG A 5 -8.16 4.78 -3.89
N GLU A 6 -7.42 5.84 -4.16
CA GLU A 6 -7.23 6.88 -3.15
C GLU A 6 -8.56 7.38 -2.59
N ASN A 7 -8.60 7.58 -1.27
CA ASN A 7 -9.79 7.94 -0.48
C ASN A 7 -10.88 6.86 -0.41
N THR A 8 -10.58 5.62 -0.82
CA THR A 8 -11.43 4.46 -0.54
C THR A 8 -10.89 3.65 0.62
N VAL A 9 -11.80 2.95 1.28
CA VAL A 9 -11.49 2.03 2.39
C VAL A 9 -12.05 0.66 2.04
N ALA A 10 -11.23 -0.37 2.22
CA ALA A 10 -11.68 -1.75 2.20
C ALA A 10 -11.67 -2.33 3.60
N GLU A 11 -12.56 -3.28 3.86
CA GLU A 11 -12.56 -4.06 5.10
C GLU A 11 -11.89 -5.41 4.86
N ILE A 12 -10.93 -5.75 5.73
CA ILE A 12 -10.23 -7.03 5.72
C ILE A 12 -10.29 -7.60 7.14
N GLY A 13 -11.16 -8.59 7.36
CA GLY A 13 -11.47 -9.04 8.70
C GLY A 13 -12.11 -7.90 9.50
N HIS A 14 -11.50 -7.52 10.63
CA HIS A 14 -11.91 -6.37 11.44
C HIS A 14 -11.11 -5.08 11.15
N PHE A 15 -10.17 -5.14 10.20
CA PHE A 15 -9.35 -3.98 9.82
C PHE A 15 -10.02 -3.16 8.72
N ARG A 16 -9.89 -1.85 8.82
CA ARG A 16 -10.19 -0.88 7.76
C ARG A 16 -8.88 -0.46 7.11
N VAL A 17 -8.78 -0.67 5.80
CA VAL A 17 -7.55 -0.47 5.03
C VAL A 17 -7.80 0.62 4.00
N GLY A 18 -7.10 1.75 4.16
CA GLY A 18 -7.21 2.92 3.29
C GLY A 18 -5.94 3.14 2.46
N LEU A 19 -6.12 3.68 1.26
CA LEU A 19 -5.04 4.15 0.41
C LEU A 19 -5.08 5.68 0.33
N SER A 20 -3.95 6.32 0.59
CA SER A 20 -3.83 7.78 0.55
C SER A 20 -2.46 8.21 0.05
N HIS A 21 -2.40 9.46 -0.42
CA HIS A 21 -1.18 10.15 -0.83
C HIS A 21 -0.34 9.30 -1.78
N ILE A 22 -0.74 9.16 -3.04
CA ILE A 22 0.11 8.53 -4.05
C ILE A 22 1.01 9.58 -4.72
N TRP A 23 2.28 9.21 -4.95
CA TRP A 23 3.28 10.09 -5.55
C TRP A 23 4.35 9.32 -6.32
N LYS A 24 5.00 10.02 -7.25
CA LYS A 24 6.25 9.55 -7.85
C LYS A 24 7.43 9.96 -6.97
N GLU A 25 8.20 8.99 -6.52
CA GLU A 25 9.49 9.21 -5.88
C GLU A 25 10.61 8.97 -6.89
N SER A 26 11.53 9.91 -7.00
CA SER A 26 12.77 9.77 -7.76
C SER A 26 13.98 9.78 -6.82
N TRP A 27 14.95 8.91 -7.05
CA TRP A 27 16.20 8.87 -6.30
C TRP A 27 17.36 8.41 -7.19
N THR A 28 18.58 8.57 -6.70
CA THR A 28 19.79 8.11 -7.40
C THR A 28 20.41 6.96 -6.62
N THR A 29 20.77 5.87 -7.31
CA THR A 29 21.49 4.75 -6.69
C THR A 29 22.90 5.16 -6.27
N GLN A 30 23.57 4.32 -5.47
CA GLN A 30 24.98 4.52 -5.14
C GLN A 30 25.90 4.49 -6.38
N THR A 31 25.47 3.86 -7.48
CA THR A 31 26.19 3.84 -8.76
C THR A 31 25.90 5.05 -9.64
N GLY A 32 25.05 5.98 -9.20
CA GLY A 32 24.71 7.21 -9.94
C GLY A 32 23.54 7.06 -10.90
N GLU A 33 22.86 5.91 -10.94
CA GLU A 33 21.74 5.67 -11.84
C GLU A 33 20.46 6.31 -11.29
N PRO A 34 19.74 7.13 -12.08
CA PRO A 34 18.46 7.67 -11.67
C PRO A 34 17.40 6.57 -11.70
N LEU A 35 16.63 6.46 -10.63
CA LEU A 35 15.49 5.56 -10.51
C LEU A 35 14.24 6.37 -10.14
N GLN A 36 13.09 5.81 -10.50
CA GLN A 36 11.79 6.34 -10.14
C GLN A 36 10.82 5.19 -9.84
N ALA A 37 9.97 5.37 -8.83
CA ALA A 37 8.86 4.49 -8.55
C ALA A 37 7.63 5.27 -8.09
N VAL A 38 6.45 4.70 -8.31
CA VAL A 38 5.20 5.18 -7.71
C VAL A 38 5.11 4.59 -6.31
N ARG A 39 4.74 5.43 -5.34
CA ARG A 39 4.52 5.03 -3.95
C ARG A 39 3.21 5.56 -3.43
N GLY A 40 2.71 4.95 -2.36
CA GLY A 40 1.52 5.39 -1.65
C GLY A 40 1.65 5.14 -0.14
N THR A 41 0.69 5.66 0.61
CA THR A 41 0.51 5.33 2.02
C THR A 41 -0.69 4.41 2.18
N LEU A 42 -0.44 3.22 2.73
CA LEU A 42 -1.47 2.27 3.12
C LEU A 42 -1.71 2.37 4.62
N SER A 43 -2.88 2.84 5.01
CA SER A 43 -3.28 2.98 6.41
C SER A 43 -4.12 1.79 6.83
N ILE A 44 -3.72 1.11 7.91
CA ILE A 44 -4.46 -0.01 8.51
C ILE A 44 -4.98 0.47 9.85
N LEU A 45 -6.30 0.38 10.04
CA LEU A 45 -7.00 0.85 11.22
C LEU A 45 -7.85 -0.28 11.82
N SER A 46 -7.77 -0.44 13.13
CA SER A 46 -8.54 -1.34 13.99
C SER A 46 -9.28 -0.52 15.06
N ASP A 47 -10.15 -1.18 15.81
CA ASP A 47 -10.71 -0.63 17.04
C ASP A 47 -9.68 -0.62 18.19
N LEU A 48 -8.61 -1.41 18.06
CA LEU A 48 -7.44 -1.43 18.94
C LEU A 48 -6.35 -0.49 18.38
N PRO A 49 -6.13 0.70 18.96
CA PRO A 49 -5.23 1.70 18.38
C PRO A 49 -3.77 1.25 18.22
N GLU A 50 -3.32 0.28 19.03
CA GLU A 50 -1.98 -0.31 18.95
C GLU A 50 -1.74 -1.11 17.66
N GLU A 51 -2.81 -1.54 16.98
CA GLU A 51 -2.73 -2.24 15.69
C GLU A 51 -2.81 -1.27 14.51
N ASN A 52 -2.98 0.03 14.76
CA ASN A 52 -3.06 1.05 13.73
C ASN A 52 -1.67 1.41 13.21
N HIS A 53 -1.48 1.29 11.90
CA HIS A 53 -0.18 1.54 11.27
C HIS A 53 -0.34 2.15 9.87
N ASP A 54 0.57 3.05 9.53
CA ASP A 54 0.73 3.60 8.18
C ASP A 54 1.99 3.00 7.54
N PHE A 55 1.82 2.39 6.37
CA PHE A 55 2.91 1.83 5.59
C PHE A 55 3.14 2.67 4.34
N ARG A 56 4.39 3.06 4.13
CA ARG A 56 4.83 3.52 2.82
C ARG A 56 5.02 2.30 1.92
N VAL A 57 4.29 2.24 0.82
CA VAL A 57 4.27 1.06 -0.06
C VAL A 57 4.63 1.40 -1.51
N ALA A 58 5.22 0.43 -2.20
CA ALA A 58 5.49 0.38 -3.63
C ALA A 58 5.10 -1.00 -4.19
N ALA A 59 5.05 -1.13 -5.52
CA ALA A 59 4.86 -2.43 -6.16
C ALA A 59 5.97 -3.42 -5.74
N GLY A 60 5.57 -4.63 -5.34
CA GLY A 60 6.44 -5.68 -4.83
C GLY A 60 6.47 -5.79 -3.30
N ASP A 61 6.11 -4.72 -2.58
CA ASP A 61 6.11 -4.74 -1.12
C ASP A 61 5.09 -5.73 -0.55
N VAL A 62 5.42 -6.35 0.57
CA VAL A 62 4.52 -7.22 1.33
C VAL A 62 4.15 -6.52 2.63
N VAL A 63 2.84 -6.39 2.86
CA VAL A 63 2.26 -5.78 4.05
C VAL A 63 1.50 -6.83 4.85
N ARG A 64 1.58 -6.75 6.17
CA ARG A 64 0.82 -7.60 7.08
C ARG A 64 -0.43 -6.86 7.55
N ILE A 65 -1.58 -7.53 7.50
CA ILE A 65 -2.87 -7.02 7.94
C ILE A 65 -3.49 -8.11 8.82
N GLY A 66 -3.40 -7.94 10.15
CA GLY A 66 -3.71 -9.02 11.09
C GLY A 66 -2.83 -10.24 10.85
N ASP A 67 -3.43 -11.41 10.68
CA ASP A 67 -2.71 -12.67 10.42
C ASP A 67 -2.57 -13.00 8.93
N LEU A 68 -2.79 -12.01 8.06
CA LEU A 68 -2.70 -12.16 6.61
C LEU A 68 -1.54 -11.32 6.04
N GLU A 69 -0.83 -11.87 5.07
CA GLU A 69 0.14 -11.13 4.26
C GLU A 69 -0.44 -10.81 2.89
N TYR A 70 -0.27 -9.57 2.45
CA TYR A 70 -0.67 -9.08 1.14
C TYR A 70 0.53 -8.50 0.39
N ARG A 71 0.67 -8.83 -0.89
CA ARG A 71 1.63 -8.18 -1.79
C ARG A 71 0.95 -7.06 -2.55
N VAL A 72 1.61 -5.91 -2.62
CA VAL A 72 1.23 -4.84 -3.55
C VAL A 72 1.68 -5.26 -4.95
N VAL A 73 0.75 -5.68 -5.79
CA VAL A 73 1.08 -6.17 -7.14
C VAL A 73 1.08 -5.07 -8.19
N ASP A 74 0.39 -3.96 -7.93
CA ASP A 74 0.39 -2.77 -8.78
C ASP A 74 0.08 -1.52 -7.95
N ILE A 75 0.67 -0.39 -8.34
CA ILE A 75 0.38 0.94 -7.77
C ILE A 75 0.57 2.02 -8.84
N GLN A 76 -0.44 2.89 -8.97
CA GLN A 76 -0.51 3.90 -10.02
C GLN A 76 -0.92 5.25 -9.44
N GLU A 77 -0.26 6.33 -9.88
CA GLU A 77 -0.60 7.71 -9.49
C GLU A 77 -1.97 8.16 -10.02
N GLY A 78 -2.36 7.68 -11.20
CA GLY A 78 -3.56 8.14 -11.89
C GLY A 78 -3.52 9.63 -12.27
N ASP A 79 -4.48 10.08 -13.07
CA ASP A 79 -4.55 11.49 -13.50
C ASP A 79 -5.17 12.41 -12.43
N VAL A 80 -5.98 11.84 -11.53
CA VAL A 80 -6.74 12.57 -10.49
C VAL A 80 -6.68 11.87 -9.15
N LEU A 81 -6.81 10.54 -9.15
CA LEU A 81 -6.70 9.69 -7.97
C LEU A 81 -5.92 8.45 -8.39
N GLY A 82 -4.97 8.06 -7.56
CA GLY A 82 -4.21 6.85 -7.74
C GLY A 82 -4.94 5.60 -7.25
N SER A 83 -4.30 4.47 -7.49
CA SER A 83 -4.82 3.15 -7.12
C SER A 83 -3.69 2.21 -6.73
N ALA A 84 -4.04 1.18 -5.95
CA ALA A 84 -3.16 0.08 -5.62
C ALA A 84 -3.95 -1.23 -5.66
N THR A 85 -3.30 -2.31 -6.05
CA THR A 85 -3.87 -3.66 -6.02
C THR A 85 -3.08 -4.53 -5.05
N LEU A 86 -3.79 -5.17 -4.13
CA LEU A 86 -3.26 -6.10 -3.14
C LEU A 86 -3.66 -7.53 -3.48
N GLU A 87 -2.71 -8.45 -3.42
CA GLU A 87 -2.92 -9.89 -3.55
C GLU A 87 -2.56 -10.60 -2.25
N MET A 88 -3.46 -11.44 -1.73
CA MET A 88 -3.17 -12.24 -0.54
C MET A 88 -2.10 -13.28 -0.88
N VAL A 89 -1.04 -13.31 -0.08
CA VAL A 89 0.09 -14.23 -0.26
C VAL A 89 -0.12 -15.49 0.60
N ARG A 90 -0.46 -15.33 1.88
CA ARG A 90 -0.69 -16.42 2.84
C ARG A 90 -1.29 -15.93 4.16
N GLU A 91 -1.69 -16.88 4.99
CA GLU A 91 -2.03 -16.74 6.41
C GLU A 91 -0.80 -17.11 7.26
N ILE A 92 -0.59 -16.42 8.40
CA ILE A 92 0.56 -16.59 9.31
C ILE A 92 0.15 -17.31 10.59
#